data_AF-A0A1C6J9R1-F1
#
_entry.id   AF-A0A1C6J9R1-F1
#
_cell.length_a   1.000
_cell.length_b   1.000
_cell.length_c   1.000
_cell.angle_alpha   90.00
_cell.angle_beta   90.00
_cell.angle_gamma   90.00
#
_symmetry.space_group_name_H-M   'P 1'
#
loop_
_entity.id
_entity.type
_entity.pdbx_description
1 polymer ?
#
loop_
_entity_poly.entity_id
_entity_poly.type
_entity_poly.pdbx_seq_one_letter_code
_entity_poly.pdbx_strand_id
1 'polypeptide(L)'
;MASIIKKLINGILGDVVQLDHSAQDIDDTITKTSQLTGRNLLDNWYFVNPINQRGLDSYANSSGLYGIDRWKILSGLSNFCYVEVNDGYVAIVNANTTPGNYIYIAQYFEYEITPAGVSRTVSIMDKDGVVRSSTNSNGINWVYGDGIYIYQGDAKSLNIRLDAGKRLNMKAIKLELGSSQTIAHQDIAGNWMLNEIPDYGEQLARCQRYYQIFATQSVRPTNKDDFRPVMRTTPALSTITIGSKTYYTASAEL
;
A
#
# COMPACT_ATOMS: atom_id res chain seq x y z
N MET A 1 -49.35 13.16 -44.67
CA MET A 1 -48.19 12.27 -44.43
C MET A 1 -46.96 13.04 -43.91
N ALA A 2 -46.59 14.19 -44.48
CA ALA A 2 -45.42 14.99 -44.04
C ALA A 2 -45.46 15.55 -42.60
N SER A 3 -46.65 15.82 -42.03
CA SER A 3 -46.81 16.37 -40.67
C SER A 3 -46.52 15.33 -39.57
N ILE A 4 -46.83 14.06 -39.81
CA ILE A 4 -46.62 12.97 -38.85
C ILE A 4 -45.13 12.62 -38.76
N ILE A 5 -44.42 12.62 -39.89
CA ILE A 5 -42.98 12.37 -39.96
C ILE A 5 -42.20 13.47 -39.22
N LYS A 6 -42.61 14.74 -39.34
CA LYS A 6 -41.99 15.86 -38.60
C LYS A 6 -42.16 15.76 -37.08
N LYS A 7 -43.33 15.29 -36.60
CA LYS A 7 -43.57 15.06 -35.16
C LYS A 7 -42.78 13.87 -34.61
N LEU A 8 -42.63 12.79 -35.40
CA LEU A 8 -41.80 11.65 -35.02
C LEU A 8 -40.31 12.00 -34.93
N ILE A 9 -39.78 12.76 -35.90
CA ILE A 9 -38.37 13.18 -35.89
C ILE A 9 -38.08 14.14 -34.72
N ASN A 10 -38.97 15.10 -34.44
CA ASN A 10 -38.78 16.03 -33.32
C ASN A 10 -38.99 15.38 -31.94
N GLY A 11 -39.85 14.34 -31.84
CA GLY A 11 -40.02 13.56 -30.61
C GLY A 11 -38.79 12.69 -30.32
N ILE A 12 -38.26 12.02 -31.34
CA ILE A 12 -37.06 11.16 -31.20
C ILE A 12 -35.82 11.98 -30.83
N LEU A 13 -35.68 13.22 -31.34
CA LEU A 13 -34.58 14.11 -30.98
C LEU A 13 -34.72 14.72 -29.56
N GLY A 14 -35.93 14.80 -29.02
CA GLY A 14 -36.19 15.26 -27.65
C GLY A 14 -35.89 14.21 -26.58
N ASP A 15 -35.96 12.94 -26.94
CA ASP A 15 -35.73 11.77 -26.06
C ASP A 15 -34.32 11.17 -26.19
N VAL A 16 -33.43 11.76 -27.00
CA VAL A 16 -32.00 11.44 -26.93
C VAL A 16 -31.51 11.97 -25.59
N VAL A 17 -31.43 11.07 -24.60
CA VAL A 17 -30.71 11.29 -23.35
C VAL A 17 -29.36 11.89 -23.72
N GLN A 18 -29.18 13.19 -23.47
CA GLN A 18 -27.84 13.76 -23.50
C GLN A 18 -27.07 12.99 -22.44
N LEU A 19 -26.17 12.12 -22.87
CA LEU A 19 -25.20 11.53 -21.97
C LEU A 19 -24.36 12.70 -21.49
N ASP A 20 -24.39 12.96 -20.17
CA ASP A 20 -23.64 14.06 -19.54
C ASP A 20 -22.13 13.97 -19.79
N HIS A 21 -21.66 12.82 -20.29
CA HIS A 21 -20.28 12.53 -20.63
C HIS A 21 -20.18 12.13 -22.10
N SER A 22 -19.18 12.67 -22.80
CA SER A 22 -18.91 12.27 -24.17
C SER A 22 -18.42 10.82 -24.23
N ALA A 23 -18.55 10.17 -25.39
CA ALA A 23 -17.96 8.85 -25.60
C ALA A 23 -16.45 8.84 -25.34
N GLN A 24 -15.76 9.96 -25.58
CA GLN A 24 -14.35 10.14 -25.25
C GLN A 24 -14.12 10.23 -23.74
N ASP A 25 -14.97 10.91 -22.98
CA ASP A 25 -14.87 10.96 -21.51
C ASP A 25 -15.11 9.58 -20.88
N ILE A 26 -16.03 8.80 -21.47
CA ILE A 26 -16.29 7.42 -21.07
C ILE A 26 -15.07 6.54 -21.40
N ASP A 27 -14.50 6.66 -22.59
CA ASP A 27 -13.33 5.89 -23.03
C ASP A 27 -12.06 6.26 -22.24
N ASP A 28 -11.86 7.54 -21.93
CA ASP A 28 -10.79 8.04 -21.07
C ASP A 28 -10.96 7.55 -19.63
N THR A 29 -12.19 7.50 -19.13
CA THR A 29 -12.51 6.98 -17.79
C THR A 29 -12.30 5.47 -17.74
N ILE A 30 -12.73 4.72 -18.76
CA ILE A 30 -12.49 3.27 -18.88
C ILE A 30 -11.00 2.99 -19.01
N THR A 31 -10.26 3.78 -19.77
CA THR A 31 -8.81 3.65 -19.95
C THR A 31 -8.07 3.95 -18.64
N LYS A 32 -8.42 5.04 -17.94
CA LYS A 32 -7.85 5.35 -16.62
C LYS A 32 -8.22 4.32 -15.55
N THR A 33 -9.46 3.82 -15.56
CA THR A 33 -9.93 2.83 -14.58
C THR A 33 -9.31 1.46 -14.82
N SER A 34 -9.24 1.00 -16.07
CA SER A 34 -8.60 -0.27 -16.45
C SER A 34 -7.08 -0.26 -16.20
N GLN A 35 -6.41 0.89 -16.35
CA GLN A 35 -5.01 1.09 -15.97
C GLN A 35 -4.76 1.05 -14.45
N LEU A 36 -5.81 1.18 -13.63
CA LEU A 36 -5.73 1.13 -12.17
C LEU A 36 -6.20 -0.20 -11.59
N THR A 37 -7.02 -0.98 -12.30
CA THR A 37 -7.41 -2.33 -11.87
C THR A 37 -6.22 -3.28 -11.95
N GLY A 38 -5.98 -4.06 -10.89
CA GLY A 38 -4.86 -4.99 -10.82
C GLY A 38 -3.51 -4.36 -10.45
N ARG A 39 -3.41 -3.02 -10.38
CA ARG A 39 -2.20 -2.34 -9.90
C ARG A 39 -2.17 -2.37 -8.38
N ASN A 40 -1.02 -2.72 -7.81
CA ASN A 40 -0.81 -2.56 -6.36
C ASN A 40 -0.71 -1.07 -6.00
N LEU A 41 -1.58 -0.63 -5.10
CA LEU A 41 -1.56 0.72 -4.56
C LEU A 41 -0.48 0.91 -3.49
N LEU A 42 -0.01 -0.19 -2.88
CA LEU A 42 1.03 -0.16 -1.87
C LEU A 42 2.41 0.02 -2.48
N ASP A 43 3.24 0.81 -1.84
CA ASP A 43 4.69 0.82 -2.03
C ASP A 43 5.35 -0.24 -1.14
N ASN A 44 6.53 -0.74 -1.52
CA ASN A 44 7.34 -1.68 -0.75
C ASN A 44 6.53 -2.89 -0.23
N TRP A 45 5.82 -3.53 -1.14
CA TRP A 45 4.79 -4.52 -0.81
C TRP A 45 5.29 -5.97 -0.93
N TYR A 46 6.45 -6.17 -1.55
CA TYR A 46 7.11 -7.45 -1.75
C TYR A 46 8.21 -7.65 -0.72
N PHE A 47 7.94 -8.50 0.27
CA PHE A 47 8.76 -8.69 1.46
C PHE A 47 9.78 -9.82 1.35
N VAL A 48 9.86 -10.51 0.21
CA VAL A 48 10.99 -11.41 -0.08
C VAL A 48 12.28 -10.61 -0.27
N ASN A 49 12.18 -9.39 -0.83
CA ASN A 49 13.30 -8.46 -0.97
C ASN A 49 12.82 -7.01 -0.73
N PRO A 50 12.53 -6.64 0.54
CA PRO A 50 11.95 -5.35 0.86
C PRO A 50 12.97 -4.21 0.69
N ILE A 51 12.48 -3.02 0.35
CA ILE A 51 13.27 -1.80 0.50
C ILE A 51 13.46 -1.53 1.99
N ASN A 52 14.72 -1.53 2.42
CA ASN A 52 15.12 -1.37 3.82
C ASN A 52 16.34 -0.44 3.94
N GLN A 53 16.18 0.83 3.58
CA GLN A 53 17.27 1.83 3.57
C GLN A 53 17.86 2.10 4.96
N ARG A 54 17.10 1.79 6.02
CA ARG A 54 17.52 1.90 7.42
C ARG A 54 18.38 0.70 7.87
N GLY A 55 18.37 -0.40 7.12
CA GLY A 55 19.34 -1.50 7.23
C GLY A 55 19.32 -2.27 8.55
N LEU A 56 18.25 -2.19 9.34
CA LEU A 56 18.09 -3.01 10.54
C LEU A 56 17.35 -4.31 10.21
N ASP A 57 17.75 -5.39 10.87
CA ASP A 57 17.08 -6.69 10.79
C ASP A 57 15.81 -6.75 11.66
N SER A 58 15.71 -5.86 12.64
CA SER A 58 14.53 -5.73 13.50
C SER A 58 14.28 -4.29 13.88
N TYR A 59 13.01 -3.89 13.81
CA TYR A 59 12.52 -2.61 14.29
C TYR A 59 11.63 -2.86 15.50
N ALA A 60 12.17 -2.56 16.68
CA ALA A 60 11.43 -2.62 17.95
C ALA A 60 11.00 -1.22 18.36
N ASN A 61 9.71 -0.96 18.63
CA ASN A 61 9.33 0.31 19.26
C ASN A 61 7.95 0.37 19.93
N SER A 62 7.85 1.35 20.84
CA SER A 62 6.68 2.08 21.31
C SER A 62 6.37 3.30 20.41
N SER A 63 5.42 3.15 19.49
CA SER A 63 4.72 4.18 18.70
C SER A 63 5.50 5.11 17.76
N GLY A 64 5.04 5.18 16.51
CA GLY A 64 5.24 6.32 15.61
C GLY A 64 6.49 6.28 14.73
N LEU A 65 7.27 5.20 14.78
CA LEU A 65 8.49 5.05 13.96
C LEU A 65 8.19 4.30 12.66
N TYR A 66 8.90 4.69 11.61
CA TYR A 66 8.97 3.94 10.37
C TYR A 66 10.00 2.82 10.48
N GLY A 67 9.58 1.60 10.12
CA GLY A 67 10.44 0.41 10.09
C GLY A 67 11.07 0.23 8.71
N ILE A 68 10.77 -0.88 8.06
CA ILE A 68 10.99 -1.02 6.60
C ILE A 68 10.30 0.14 5.87
N ASP A 69 10.90 0.61 4.77
CA ASP A 69 10.48 1.86 4.12
C ASP A 69 8.98 1.86 3.80
N ARG A 70 8.32 3.02 3.98
CA ARG A 70 6.87 3.27 3.82
C ARG A 70 5.94 2.63 4.87
N TRP A 71 6.43 1.69 5.68
CA TRP A 71 5.62 1.04 6.70
C TRP A 71 5.87 1.63 8.09
N LYS A 72 4.83 2.25 8.64
CA LYS A 72 4.84 2.90 9.95
C LYS A 72 4.38 1.92 11.02
N ILE A 73 5.17 1.80 12.07
CA ILE A 73 4.86 1.03 13.27
C ILE A 73 4.13 1.96 14.24
N LEU A 74 2.88 1.65 14.53
CA LEU A 74 2.05 2.36 15.50
C LEU A 74 1.78 1.38 16.64
N SER A 75 2.37 1.60 17.80
CA SER A 75 1.90 0.85 18.95
C SER A 75 0.52 1.35 19.32
N GLY A 76 -0.42 0.42 19.52
CA GLY A 76 -1.64 0.72 20.25
C GLY A 76 -1.25 0.92 21.71
N LEU A 77 -1.33 -0.15 22.51
CA LEU A 77 -1.09 -0.12 23.95
C LEU A 77 0.19 -0.87 24.37
N SER A 78 1.06 -1.25 23.42
CA SER A 78 2.20 -2.14 23.70
C SER A 78 3.53 -1.69 23.09
N ASN A 79 4.58 -1.65 23.92
CA ASN A 79 5.96 -1.40 23.49
C ASN A 79 6.65 -2.65 22.90
N PHE A 80 5.90 -3.71 22.64
CA PHE A 80 6.38 -5.04 22.21
C PHE A 80 6.02 -5.33 20.76
N CYS A 81 6.13 -4.31 19.91
CA CYS A 81 5.92 -4.42 18.47
C CYS A 81 7.26 -4.61 17.77
N TYR A 82 7.36 -5.64 16.93
CA TYR A 82 8.54 -5.90 16.12
C TYR A 82 8.17 -6.06 14.65
N VAL A 83 8.95 -5.42 13.79
CA VAL A 83 9.05 -5.79 12.38
C VAL A 83 10.39 -6.46 12.18
N GLU A 84 10.39 -7.75 11.89
CA GLU A 84 11.59 -8.54 11.65
C GLU A 84 11.75 -8.76 10.15
N VAL A 85 12.92 -8.39 9.62
CA VAL A 85 13.31 -8.65 8.25
C VAL A 85 14.04 -9.99 8.23
N ASN A 86 13.41 -11.00 7.65
CA ASN A 86 13.96 -12.35 7.57
C ASN A 86 14.35 -12.66 6.13
N ASP A 87 15.11 -13.74 5.94
CA ASP A 87 15.41 -14.24 4.61
C ASP A 87 14.12 -14.71 3.91
N GLY A 88 13.73 -13.98 2.87
CA GLY A 88 12.57 -14.27 2.04
C GLY A 88 11.20 -13.89 2.61
N TYR A 89 11.09 -13.21 3.76
CA TYR A 89 9.81 -12.69 4.27
C TYR A 89 10.00 -11.61 5.35
N VAL A 90 8.94 -10.85 5.63
CA VAL A 90 8.87 -9.96 6.80
C VAL A 90 7.88 -10.53 7.81
N ALA A 91 8.24 -10.43 9.10
CA ALA A 91 7.35 -10.77 10.20
C ALA A 91 6.91 -9.53 10.96
N ILE A 92 5.61 -9.43 11.20
CA ILE A 92 5.01 -8.48 12.13
C ILE A 92 4.69 -9.25 13.40
N VAL A 93 5.18 -8.78 14.54
CA VAL A 93 5.07 -9.50 15.82
C VAL A 93 4.53 -8.58 16.89
N ASN A 94 3.44 -9.00 17.53
CA ASN A 94 3.01 -8.46 18.81
C ASN A 94 3.45 -9.41 19.92
N ALA A 95 4.58 -9.14 20.55
CA ALA A 95 5.10 -9.99 21.62
C ALA A 95 4.43 -9.73 22.98
N ASN A 96 3.54 -8.72 23.09
CA ASN A 96 2.73 -8.55 24.29
C ASN A 96 1.67 -9.64 24.33
N THR A 97 1.63 -10.48 25.36
CA THR A 97 0.65 -11.56 25.52
C THR A 97 -0.58 -11.16 26.36
N THR A 98 -0.66 -9.90 26.81
CA THR A 98 -1.75 -9.40 27.65
C THR A 98 -3.01 -9.17 26.81
N PRO A 99 -4.12 -9.90 27.05
CA PRO A 99 -5.35 -9.77 26.27
C PRO A 99 -5.86 -8.33 26.16
N GLY A 100 -6.44 -7.98 25.01
CA GLY A 100 -6.92 -6.63 24.72
C GLY A 100 -5.86 -5.65 24.22
N ASN A 101 -4.56 -6.00 24.34
CA ASN A 101 -3.50 -5.23 23.70
C ASN A 101 -3.40 -5.57 22.22
N TYR A 102 -3.07 -4.57 21.42
CA TYR A 102 -2.86 -4.69 19.99
C TYR A 102 -1.80 -3.70 19.50
N ILE A 103 -1.25 -4.02 18.33
CA ILE A 103 -0.35 -3.16 17.56
C ILE A 103 -0.97 -2.87 16.20
N TYR A 104 -0.47 -1.82 15.53
CA TYR A 104 -0.75 -1.58 14.13
C TYR A 104 0.53 -1.36 13.35
N ILE A 105 0.50 -1.83 12.10
CA ILE A 105 1.41 -1.38 11.08
C ILE A 105 0.59 -0.79 9.95
N ALA A 106 0.99 0.39 9.48
CA ALA A 106 0.23 1.13 8.50
C ALA A 106 1.09 1.55 7.32
N GLN A 107 0.49 1.58 6.15
CA GLN A 107 0.96 2.39 5.04
C GLN A 107 0.01 3.56 4.85
N TYR A 108 0.55 4.77 4.88
CA TYR A 108 -0.18 6.01 4.65
C TYR A 108 -0.03 6.48 3.21
N PHE A 109 -1.08 7.10 2.69
CA PHE A 109 -1.20 7.56 1.32
C PHE A 109 -1.32 9.09 1.27
N GLU A 110 -0.79 9.70 0.21
CA GLU A 110 -0.96 11.15 -0.03
C GLU A 110 -2.43 11.50 -0.35
N TYR A 111 -3.11 10.56 -1.00
CA TYR A 111 -4.48 10.68 -1.49
C TYR A 111 -5.37 9.61 -0.87
N GLU A 112 -6.68 9.83 -0.94
CA GLU A 112 -7.64 8.87 -0.42
C GLU A 112 -7.63 7.57 -1.22
N ILE A 113 -7.75 6.45 -0.50
CA ILE A 113 -7.90 5.10 -1.04
C ILE A 113 -9.38 4.64 -1.03
N THR A 114 -10.30 5.60 -0.93
CA THR A 114 -11.77 5.43 -0.85
C THR A 114 -12.53 6.09 -2.00
N PRO A 115 -12.30 5.72 -3.26
CA PRO A 115 -13.24 6.11 -4.30
C PRO A 115 -14.61 5.47 -4.00
N ALA A 116 -15.64 6.31 -3.84
CA ALA A 116 -16.99 5.86 -3.53
C ALA A 116 -17.53 4.92 -4.62
N GLY A 117 -18.19 3.83 -4.22
CA GLY A 117 -18.77 2.85 -5.14
C GLY A 117 -17.75 1.91 -5.82
N VAL A 118 -16.45 2.03 -5.52
CA VAL A 118 -15.42 1.17 -6.11
C VAL A 118 -15.05 0.04 -5.14
N SER A 119 -15.19 -1.20 -5.63
CA SER A 119 -14.71 -2.39 -4.91
C SER A 119 -13.19 -2.36 -4.78
N ARG A 120 -12.69 -2.80 -3.63
CA ARG A 120 -11.27 -2.97 -3.36
C ARG A 120 -11.01 -4.38 -2.91
N THR A 121 -9.89 -4.92 -3.36
CA THR A 121 -9.40 -6.21 -2.92
C THR A 121 -8.09 -6.03 -2.17
N VAL A 122 -7.98 -6.66 -1.01
CA VAL A 122 -6.72 -6.82 -0.30
C VAL A 122 -6.34 -8.30 -0.32
N SER A 123 -5.07 -8.59 -0.55
CA SER A 123 -4.55 -9.95 -0.59
C SER A 123 -3.20 -10.04 0.09
N ILE A 124 -2.94 -11.17 0.73
CA ILE A 124 -1.65 -11.51 1.36
C ILE A 124 -1.20 -12.86 0.82
N MET A 125 0.09 -12.95 0.48
CA MET A 125 0.82 -14.20 0.39
C MET A 125 1.64 -14.39 1.67
N ASP A 126 1.36 -15.47 2.42
CA ASP A 126 2.12 -15.78 3.63
C ASP A 126 3.49 -16.39 3.34
N LYS A 127 4.28 -16.61 4.39
CA LYS A 127 5.62 -17.20 4.26
C LYS A 127 5.61 -18.57 3.57
N ASP A 128 4.53 -19.33 3.70
CA ASP A 128 4.37 -20.66 3.13
C ASP A 128 3.84 -20.61 1.68
N GLY A 129 3.61 -19.40 1.16
CA GLY A 129 3.16 -19.16 -0.20
C GLY A 129 1.64 -19.21 -0.36
N VAL A 130 0.87 -19.39 0.72
CA VAL A 130 -0.59 -19.46 0.61
C VAL A 130 -1.16 -18.05 0.48
N VAL A 131 -2.06 -17.88 -0.49
CA VAL A 131 -2.74 -16.60 -0.73
C VAL A 131 -4.11 -16.60 -0.11
N ARG A 132 -4.42 -15.50 0.59
CA ARG A 132 -5.76 -15.18 1.07
C ARG A 132 -6.11 -13.77 0.64
N SER A 133 -7.39 -13.53 0.36
CA SER A 133 -7.87 -12.24 -0.07
C SER A 133 -9.26 -11.94 0.46
N SER A 134 -9.59 -10.65 0.50
CA SER A 134 -10.94 -10.17 0.80
C SER A 134 -11.27 -8.96 -0.05
N THR A 135 -12.52 -8.91 -0.49
CA THR A 135 -13.05 -7.85 -1.35
C THR A 135 -14.13 -7.07 -0.61
N ASN A 136 -14.11 -5.74 -0.68
CA ASN A 136 -15.15 -4.90 -0.08
C ASN A 136 -15.39 -3.61 -0.86
N SER A 137 -16.66 -3.23 -1.03
CA SER A 137 -17.10 -1.98 -1.68
C SER A 137 -17.24 -0.81 -0.70
N ASN A 138 -17.45 -1.07 0.58
CA ASN A 138 -17.75 -0.08 1.63
C ASN A 138 -16.54 0.25 2.53
N GLY A 139 -15.33 -0.15 2.14
CA GLY A 139 -14.11 0.05 2.91
C GLY A 139 -13.47 -1.28 3.30
N ILE A 140 -12.16 -1.29 3.49
CA ILE A 140 -11.43 -2.52 3.80
C ILE A 140 -11.64 -2.85 5.27
N ASN A 141 -12.20 -4.02 5.56
CA ASN A 141 -12.30 -4.55 6.92
C ASN A 141 -12.31 -6.08 6.83
N TRP A 142 -11.13 -6.68 6.94
CA TRP A 142 -10.89 -8.09 6.72
C TRP A 142 -10.18 -8.73 7.92
N VAL A 143 -10.70 -9.87 8.38
CA VAL A 143 -10.02 -10.73 9.35
C VAL A 143 -9.21 -11.77 8.58
N TYR A 144 -7.89 -11.65 8.61
CA TYR A 144 -6.99 -12.64 8.00
C TYR A 144 -7.04 -14.00 8.72
N GLY A 145 -7.23 -13.94 10.04
CA GLY A 145 -7.41 -15.08 10.94
C GLY A 145 -6.85 -14.79 12.33
N ASP A 146 -7.36 -15.49 13.35
CA ASP A 146 -6.76 -15.57 14.70
C ASP A 146 -6.24 -14.23 15.28
N GLY A 147 -7.09 -13.21 15.35
CA GLY A 147 -6.73 -11.90 15.93
C GLY A 147 -5.85 -11.02 15.04
N ILE A 148 -5.77 -11.32 13.75
CA ILE A 148 -5.08 -10.54 12.73
C ILE A 148 -6.11 -9.89 11.81
N TYR A 149 -6.06 -8.56 11.71
CA TYR A 149 -7.01 -7.76 10.96
C TYR A 149 -6.29 -6.87 9.97
N ILE A 150 -6.86 -6.73 8.78
CA ILE A 150 -6.43 -5.75 7.78
C ILE A 150 -7.61 -4.87 7.48
N TYR A 151 -7.46 -3.59 7.72
CA TYR A 151 -8.56 -2.66 7.57
C TYR A 151 -8.06 -1.29 7.15
N GLN A 152 -8.96 -0.55 6.54
CA GLN A 152 -8.74 0.85 6.25
C GLN A 152 -8.95 1.65 7.55
N GLY A 153 -7.93 2.35 8.02
CA GLY A 153 -8.01 3.08 9.29
C GLY A 153 -8.71 4.43 9.14
N ASP A 154 -8.20 5.22 8.21
CA ASP A 154 -8.80 6.47 7.73
C ASP A 154 -8.88 6.45 6.20
N ALA A 155 -9.35 7.56 5.60
CA ALA A 155 -9.44 7.67 4.14
C ALA A 155 -8.09 7.46 3.42
N LYS A 156 -6.95 7.57 4.13
CA LYS A 156 -5.59 7.59 3.58
C LYS A 156 -4.64 6.59 4.24
N SER A 157 -5.15 5.48 4.79
CA SER A 157 -4.29 4.46 5.40
C SER A 157 -4.86 3.04 5.29
N LEU A 158 -3.96 2.10 4.99
CA LEU A 158 -4.20 0.68 5.17
C LEU A 158 -3.45 0.24 6.43
N ASN A 159 -4.16 -0.42 7.35
CA ASN A 159 -3.64 -0.85 8.63
C ASN A 159 -3.70 -2.38 8.74
N ILE A 160 -2.67 -2.94 9.36
CA ILE A 160 -2.58 -4.33 9.77
C ILE A 160 -2.52 -4.33 11.29
N ARG A 161 -3.57 -4.83 11.95
CA ARG A 161 -3.64 -4.98 13.40
C ARG A 161 -3.34 -6.42 13.80
N LEU A 162 -2.48 -6.57 14.80
CA LEU A 162 -2.25 -7.86 15.46
C LEU A 162 -2.64 -7.73 16.93
N ASP A 163 -3.53 -8.60 17.38
CA ASP A 163 -3.83 -8.78 18.79
C ASP A 163 -2.62 -9.34 19.57
N ALA A 164 -2.73 -9.31 20.89
CA ALA A 164 -1.73 -9.81 21.81
C ALA A 164 -1.26 -11.23 21.47
N GLY A 165 0.07 -11.43 21.44
CA GLY A 165 0.73 -12.70 21.19
C GLY A 165 0.67 -13.17 19.73
N LYS A 166 0.14 -12.35 18.82
CA LYS A 166 0.01 -12.72 17.40
C LYS A 166 1.24 -12.38 16.59
N ARG A 167 1.43 -13.16 15.53
CA ARG A 167 2.51 -13.02 14.55
C ARG A 167 1.95 -13.22 13.14
N LEU A 168 2.39 -12.39 12.22
CA LEU A 168 2.06 -12.48 10.81
C LEU A 168 3.35 -12.52 10.00
N ASN A 169 3.60 -13.62 9.30
CA ASN A 169 4.76 -13.81 8.43
C ASN A 169 4.30 -13.74 6.97
N MET A 170 4.81 -12.79 6.21
CA MET A 170 4.31 -12.50 4.87
C MET A 170 5.43 -12.29 3.85
N LYS A 171 5.21 -12.85 2.66
CA LYS A 171 6.05 -12.63 1.47
C LYS A 171 5.57 -11.42 0.67
N ALA A 172 4.28 -11.17 0.64
CA ALA A 172 3.72 -10.07 -0.12
C ALA A 172 2.34 -9.66 0.41
N ILE A 173 1.99 -8.39 0.18
CA ILE A 173 0.66 -7.83 0.38
C ILE A 173 0.26 -7.00 -0.84
N LYS A 174 -1.02 -6.97 -1.20
CA LYS A 174 -1.52 -6.14 -2.28
C LYS A 174 -2.83 -5.50 -1.90
N LEU A 175 -2.95 -4.21 -2.20
CA LEU A 175 -4.19 -3.49 -2.21
C LEU A 175 -4.45 -3.03 -3.64
N GLU A 176 -5.60 -3.39 -4.19
CA GLU A 176 -5.97 -3.08 -5.57
C GLU A 176 -7.43 -2.67 -5.68
N LEU A 177 -7.74 -1.87 -6.70
CA LEU A 177 -9.12 -1.60 -7.10
C LEU A 177 -9.64 -2.78 -7.92
N GLY A 178 -10.88 -3.19 -7.64
CA GLY A 178 -11.54 -4.32 -8.28
C GLY A 178 -12.06 -5.34 -7.27
N SER A 179 -12.80 -6.31 -7.79
CA SER A 179 -13.48 -7.34 -6.99
C SER A 179 -12.71 -8.64 -6.82
N SER A 180 -11.59 -8.80 -7.54
CA SER A 180 -10.79 -10.02 -7.58
C SER A 180 -9.34 -9.70 -7.24
N GLN A 181 -8.65 -10.64 -6.59
CA GLN A 181 -7.24 -10.47 -6.28
C GLN A 181 -6.37 -10.78 -7.50
N THR A 182 -5.29 -10.01 -7.70
CA THR A 182 -4.29 -10.22 -8.75
C THR A 182 -2.83 -10.28 -8.26
N ILE A 183 -2.58 -10.47 -6.98
CA ILE A 183 -1.24 -10.75 -6.42
C ILE A 183 -0.66 -12.07 -6.94
N ALA A 184 -1.50 -13.09 -7.18
CA ALA A 184 -1.06 -14.43 -7.53
C ALA A 184 -2.13 -15.24 -8.27
N HIS A 185 -1.72 -16.31 -8.95
CA HIS A 185 -2.58 -17.36 -9.51
C HIS A 185 -2.14 -18.73 -8.99
N GLN A 186 -3.02 -19.73 -9.06
CA GLN A 186 -2.60 -21.11 -8.85
C GLN A 186 -2.09 -21.71 -10.16
N ASP A 187 -0.96 -22.41 -10.11
CA ASP A 187 -0.47 -23.22 -11.21
C ASP A 187 -1.33 -24.49 -11.40
N ILE A 188 -0.97 -25.33 -12.38
CA ILE A 188 -1.70 -26.57 -12.66
C ILE A 188 -1.66 -27.59 -11.51
N ALA A 189 -0.68 -27.48 -10.62
CA ALA A 189 -0.53 -28.31 -9.43
C ALA A 189 -1.24 -27.71 -8.19
N GLY A 190 -1.88 -26.54 -8.34
CA GLY A 190 -2.58 -25.84 -7.26
C GLY A 190 -1.67 -24.98 -6.38
N ASN A 191 -0.39 -24.82 -6.72
CA ASN A 191 0.54 -23.97 -5.96
C ASN A 191 0.30 -22.50 -6.32
N TRP A 192 0.29 -21.64 -5.33
CA TRP A 192 0.20 -20.20 -5.55
C TRP A 192 1.53 -19.63 -6.06
N MET A 193 1.45 -18.92 -7.18
CA MET A 193 2.54 -18.25 -7.85
C MET A 193 2.24 -16.76 -7.97
N LEU A 194 3.16 -15.90 -7.52
CA LEU A 194 3.01 -14.45 -7.70
C LEU A 194 2.87 -14.11 -9.18
N ASN A 195 1.93 -13.21 -9.49
CA ASN A 195 1.72 -12.73 -10.86
C ASN A 195 2.82 -11.74 -11.27
N GLU A 196 3.37 -11.03 -10.30
CA GLU A 196 4.37 -9.99 -10.52
C GLU A 196 5.44 -10.05 -9.42
N ILE A 197 6.69 -9.79 -9.80
CA ILE A 197 7.76 -9.42 -8.89
C ILE A 197 8.07 -7.97 -9.22
N PRO A 198 7.99 -7.03 -8.26
CA PRO A 198 8.19 -5.63 -8.58
C PRO A 198 9.65 -5.36 -8.93
N ASP A 199 9.88 -4.41 -9.83
CA ASP A 199 11.23 -3.89 -10.07
C ASP A 199 11.75 -3.21 -8.80
N TYR A 200 12.91 -3.67 -8.31
CA TYR A 200 13.48 -3.17 -7.07
C TYR A 200 13.87 -1.69 -7.19
N GLY A 201 14.37 -1.26 -8.34
CA GLY A 201 14.77 0.13 -8.58
C GLY A 201 13.57 1.08 -8.54
N GLU A 202 12.44 0.66 -9.13
CA GLU A 202 11.18 1.41 -9.06
C GLU A 202 10.65 1.50 -7.63
N GLN A 203 10.65 0.39 -6.89
CA GLN A 203 10.22 0.39 -5.49
C GLN A 203 11.14 1.25 -4.62
N LEU A 204 12.46 1.19 -4.84
CA LEU A 204 13.42 2.05 -4.16
C LEU A 204 13.15 3.52 -4.47
N ALA A 205 12.95 3.88 -5.74
CA ALA A 205 12.64 5.25 -6.13
C ALA A 205 11.32 5.75 -5.50
N ARG A 206 10.30 4.91 -5.43
CA ARG A 206 9.04 5.23 -4.72
C ARG A 206 9.29 5.50 -3.24
N CYS A 207 10.05 4.62 -2.56
CA CYS A 207 10.43 4.81 -1.15
C CYS A 207 11.29 6.06 -0.94
N GLN A 208 12.19 6.35 -1.87
CA GLN A 208 13.09 7.51 -1.81
C GLN A 208 12.37 8.86 -1.96
N ARG A 209 11.11 8.90 -2.41
CA ARG A 209 10.30 10.12 -2.31
C ARG A 209 9.96 10.49 -0.85
N TYR A 210 10.06 9.53 0.08
CA TYR A 210 9.70 9.68 1.49
C TYR A 210 10.89 9.60 2.43
N TYR A 211 11.93 8.83 2.09
CA TYR A 211 13.11 8.70 2.95
C TYR A 211 14.36 8.46 2.12
N GLN A 212 15.43 9.22 2.36
CA GLN A 212 16.72 9.02 1.72
C GLN A 212 17.86 9.05 2.73
N ILE A 213 18.91 8.30 2.43
CA ILE A 213 20.12 8.16 3.23
C ILE A 213 21.36 8.57 2.43
N PHE A 214 22.28 9.26 3.09
CA PHE A 214 23.48 9.84 2.48
C PHE A 214 24.71 9.53 3.32
N ALA A 215 25.82 9.25 2.65
CA ALA A 215 27.08 8.88 3.31
C ALA A 215 27.71 10.05 4.09
N THR A 216 27.51 11.29 3.64
CA THR A 216 28.05 12.50 4.27
C THR A 216 27.03 13.63 4.24
N GLN A 217 27.23 14.64 5.09
CA GLN A 217 26.39 15.84 5.10
C GLN A 217 26.49 16.62 3.80
N SER A 218 27.69 16.69 3.21
CA SER A 218 28.00 17.51 2.04
C SER A 218 27.27 17.06 0.77
N VAL A 219 26.92 15.78 0.66
CA VAL A 219 26.20 15.24 -0.51
C VAL A 219 24.69 15.20 -0.32
N ARG A 220 24.18 15.51 0.89
CA ARG A 220 22.75 15.52 1.17
C ARG A 220 22.15 16.88 0.80
N PRO A 221 21.22 16.95 -0.16
CA PRO A 221 20.52 18.19 -0.47
C PRO A 221 19.70 18.70 0.72
N THR A 222 19.38 19.99 0.72
CA THR A 222 18.51 20.61 1.74
C THR A 222 17.16 21.02 1.17
N ASN A 223 17.11 21.41 -0.10
CA ASN A 223 15.87 21.70 -0.81
C ASN A 223 15.26 20.40 -1.37
N LYS A 224 13.96 20.19 -1.16
CA LYS A 224 13.22 19.00 -1.63
C LYS A 224 13.39 18.72 -3.14
N ASP A 225 13.54 19.78 -3.94
CA ASP A 225 13.60 19.69 -5.41
C ASP A 225 14.97 19.26 -5.93
N ASP A 226 16.00 19.26 -5.08
CA ASP A 226 17.36 18.85 -5.42
C ASP A 226 17.61 17.36 -5.14
N PHE A 227 16.71 16.68 -4.43
CA PHE A 227 16.77 15.24 -4.22
C PHE A 227 16.48 14.48 -5.51
N ARG A 228 17.08 13.29 -5.66
CA ARG A 228 16.86 12.40 -6.80
C ARG A 228 16.58 10.99 -6.29
N PRO A 229 15.32 10.52 -6.32
CA PRO A 229 14.11 11.22 -6.77
C PRO A 229 13.75 12.42 -5.88
N VAL A 230 12.95 13.34 -6.41
CA VAL A 230 12.47 14.54 -5.68
C VAL A 230 11.64 14.11 -4.46
N MET A 231 11.93 14.71 -3.30
CA MET A 231 11.19 14.42 -2.07
C MET A 231 9.77 14.98 -2.16
N ARG A 232 8.79 14.25 -1.62
CA ARG A 232 7.38 14.66 -1.74
C ARG A 232 7.04 16.00 -1.07
N THR A 233 7.80 16.36 -0.04
CA THR A 233 7.68 17.63 0.70
C THR A 233 9.06 18.02 1.22
N THR A 234 9.17 19.21 1.80
CA THR A 234 10.38 19.64 2.52
C THR A 234 10.73 18.63 3.60
N PRO A 235 11.87 17.92 3.49
CA PRO A 235 12.18 16.85 4.40
C PRO A 235 12.73 17.36 5.74
N ALA A 236 12.42 16.63 6.80
CA ALA A 236 13.13 16.71 8.06
C ALA A 236 14.53 16.11 7.89
N LEU A 237 15.55 16.89 8.25
CA LEU A 237 16.94 16.55 8.08
C LEU A 237 17.50 15.99 9.41
N SER A 238 18.04 14.78 9.39
CA SER A 238 18.60 14.14 10.60
C SER A 238 19.81 13.26 10.27
N THR A 239 20.17 12.37 11.20
CA THR A 239 21.16 11.31 11.04
C THR A 239 20.58 9.97 11.50
N ILE A 240 21.20 8.88 11.07
CA ILE A 240 20.94 7.52 11.56
C ILE A 240 22.28 6.79 11.70
N THR A 241 22.40 5.93 12.70
CA THR A 241 23.55 5.04 12.85
C THR A 241 23.15 3.64 12.40
N ILE A 242 23.89 3.10 11.43
CA ILE A 242 23.71 1.73 10.92
C ILE A 242 25.03 1.00 11.16
N GLY A 243 24.99 -0.04 11.98
CA GLY A 243 26.19 -0.66 12.53
C GLY A 243 27.02 0.36 13.31
N SER A 244 28.27 0.59 12.91
CA SER A 244 29.17 1.56 13.53
C SER A 244 29.30 2.88 12.76
N LYS A 245 28.50 3.09 11.69
CA LYS A 245 28.63 4.24 10.80
C LYS A 245 27.41 5.16 10.90
N THR A 246 27.68 6.45 11.03
CA THR A 246 26.66 7.50 10.96
C THR A 246 26.42 7.92 9.52
N TYR A 247 25.15 7.99 9.15
CA TYR A 247 24.64 8.47 7.87
C TYR A 247 23.73 9.67 8.09
N TYR A 248 23.54 10.45 7.03
CA TYR A 248 22.69 11.63 7.04
C TYR A 248 21.39 11.31 6.33
N THR A 249 20.26 11.74 6.90
CA THR A 249 18.93 11.32 6.44
C THR A 249 18.08 12.50 6.07
N ALA A 250 17.18 12.31 5.11
CA ALA A 250 16.11 13.24 4.79
C ALA A 250 14.80 12.47 4.84
N SER A 251 13.90 12.87 5.74
CA SER A 251 12.62 12.21 5.97
C SER A 251 11.46 13.13 5.59
N ALA A 252 10.66 12.68 4.65
CA ALA A 252 9.36 13.20 4.29
C ALA A 252 8.30 12.09 4.48
N GLU A 253 8.43 11.26 5.51
CA GLU A 253 7.42 10.23 5.81
C GLU A 253 6.06 10.86 6.22
N LEU A 254 4.99 10.07 6.22
CA LEU A 254 3.60 10.51 6.51
C LEU A 254 3.17 10.30 7.97
#